data_AF-A0A7R9R1M4-F1
#
_entry.id   AF-A0A7R9R1M4-F1
#
_cell.length_a   1.000
_cell.length_b   1.000
_cell.length_c   1.000
_cell.angle_alpha   90.00
_cell.angle_beta   90.00
_cell.angle_gamma   90.00
#
_symmetry.space_group_name_H-M   'P 1'
#
loop_
_entity.id
_entity.type
_entity.pdbx_description
1 polymer ?
#
loop_
_entity_poly.entity_id
_entity_poly.type
_entity_poly.pdbx_seq_one_letter_code
_entity_poly.pdbx_strand_id
1 'polypeptide(L)'
;MREEDILELIDREGDEVKVALLPAIQYYTGQLLDIKKLTKACQDKGIIVGVDLAHAVGNVPIYLSEWNVDFAAWCTYKYLNSGAGGIGGIFVNEKFTEKGGCETFPMLQGWWGNNLK
;
A
#
# COMPACT_ATOMS: atom_id res chain seq x y z
N MET A 1 6.41 -4.78 18.25
CA MET A 1 7.04 -3.51 17.85
C MET A 1 6.00 -2.45 18.07
N ARG A 2 6.34 -1.36 18.76
CA ARG A 2 5.37 -0.30 19.02
C ARG A 2 5.34 0.61 17.80
N GLU A 3 4.24 1.30 17.57
CA GLU A 3 4.13 2.21 16.43
C GLU A 3 5.07 3.41 16.56
N GLU A 4 5.36 3.82 17.79
CA GLU A 4 6.32 4.88 18.11
C GLU A 4 7.72 4.52 17.61
N ASP A 5 8.12 3.26 17.72
CA ASP A 5 9.43 2.78 17.25
C ASP A 5 9.55 2.95 15.72
N ILE A 6 8.44 2.77 14.99
CA ILE A 6 8.40 2.93 13.52
C ILE A 6 8.49 4.42 13.16
N LEU A 7 7.78 5.28 13.89
CA LEU A 7 7.80 6.72 13.66
C LEU A 7 9.18 7.33 13.94
N GLU A 8 9.84 6.90 15.03
CA GLU A 8 11.21 7.31 15.34
C GLU A 8 12.20 6.88 14.24
N LEU A 9 12.02 5.68 13.69
CA LEU A 9 12.84 5.20 12.58
C LEU A 9 12.64 6.05 11.31
N ILE A 10 11.39 6.34 10.95
CA ILE A 10 11.06 7.21 9.81
C ILE A 10 11.67 8.60 10.01
N ASP A 11 11.62 9.15 11.22
CA ASP A 11 12.19 10.47 11.48
C ASP A 11 13.72 10.46 11.33
N ARG A 12 14.38 9.45 11.92
CA ARG A 12 15.84 9.35 11.94
C ARG A 12 16.46 9.01 10.59
N GLU A 13 15.82 8.11 9.82
CA GLU A 13 16.43 7.49 8.64
C GLU A 13 15.62 7.73 7.35
N GLY A 14 14.48 8.42 7.43
CA GLY A 14 13.55 8.54 6.32
C GLY A 14 14.10 9.21 5.06
N ASP A 15 15.09 10.09 5.20
CA ASP A 15 15.72 10.76 4.04
C ASP A 15 16.51 9.80 3.14
N GLU A 16 16.95 8.66 3.68
CA GLU A 16 17.64 7.58 2.94
C GLU A 16 16.66 6.53 2.38
N VAL A 17 15.39 6.60 2.75
CA VAL A 17 14.36 5.65 2.34
C VAL A 17 13.60 6.19 1.13
N LYS A 18 13.33 5.32 0.14
CA LYS A 18 12.50 5.66 -1.03
C LYS A 18 11.12 5.02 -1.00
N VAL A 19 11.00 3.84 -0.40
CA VAL A 19 9.74 3.11 -0.31
C VAL A 19 9.61 2.48 1.08
N ALA A 20 8.45 2.67 1.71
CA ALA A 20 8.02 1.91 2.87
C ALA A 20 6.93 0.93 2.44
N LEU A 21 7.13 -0.37 2.69
CA LEU A 21 6.12 -1.40 2.47
C LEU A 21 5.70 -1.98 3.83
N LEU A 22 4.48 -1.68 4.26
CA LEU A 22 3.99 -2.01 5.60
C LEU A 22 2.75 -2.92 5.53
N PRO A 23 2.61 -3.92 6.41
CA PRO A 23 1.35 -4.64 6.54
C PRO A 23 0.34 -3.76 7.28
N ALA A 24 -0.90 -3.66 6.80
CA ALA A 24 -1.96 -3.04 7.60
C ALA A 24 -2.26 -3.86 8.87
N ILE A 25 -2.23 -5.20 8.76
CA ILE A 25 -2.29 -6.11 9.89
C ILE A 25 -1.10 -7.05 9.81
N GLN A 26 -0.27 -7.06 10.85
CA GLN A 26 0.87 -7.97 10.93
C GLN A 26 0.35 -9.42 11.06
N TYR A 27 0.74 -10.28 10.11
CA TYR A 27 0.13 -11.60 9.92
C TYR A 27 0.23 -12.56 11.12
N TYR A 28 1.27 -12.42 11.94
CA TYR A 28 1.57 -13.29 13.07
C TYR A 28 1.03 -12.73 14.39
N THR A 29 1.30 -11.46 14.68
CA THR A 29 0.89 -10.83 15.94
C THR A 29 -0.55 -10.33 15.91
N GLY A 30 -1.14 -10.16 14.73
CA GLY A 30 -2.47 -9.57 14.54
C GLY A 30 -2.51 -8.06 14.81
N GLN A 31 -1.35 -7.41 14.99
CA GLN A 31 -1.28 -5.97 15.24
C GLN A 31 -1.80 -5.20 14.03
N LEU A 32 -2.88 -4.43 14.23
CA LEU A 32 -3.38 -3.45 13.29
C LEU A 32 -2.56 -2.17 13.42
N LEU A 33 -1.94 -1.73 12.32
CA LEU A 33 -1.18 -0.48 12.26
C LEU A 33 -2.08 0.69 11.84
N ASP A 34 -1.83 1.87 12.40
CA ASP A 34 -2.41 3.13 11.93
C ASP A 34 -1.77 3.56 10.61
N ILE A 35 -2.25 2.98 9.52
CA ILE A 35 -1.76 3.23 8.17
C ILE A 35 -1.88 4.70 7.78
N LYS A 36 -2.92 5.42 8.22
CA LYS A 36 -3.08 6.84 7.91
C LYS A 36 -1.95 7.66 8.53
N LYS A 37 -1.65 7.42 9.81
CA LYS A 37 -0.58 8.10 10.55
C LYS A 37 0.80 7.78 9.96
N LEU A 38 1.08 6.50 9.72
CA LEU A 38 2.37 6.06 9.16
C LEU A 38 2.57 6.56 7.73
N THR A 39 1.51 6.58 6.91
CA THR A 39 1.56 7.11 5.55
C THR A 39 1.96 8.57 5.55
N LYS A 40 1.33 9.37 6.43
CA LYS A 40 1.68 10.78 6.58
C LYS A 40 3.15 10.96 7.00
N ALA A 41 3.62 10.24 8.01
CA ALA A 41 5.00 10.36 8.49
C ALA A 41 6.03 10.04 7.40
N CYS A 42 5.79 8.97 6.62
CA CYS A 42 6.62 8.62 5.48
C CYS A 42 6.62 9.71 4.41
N GLN A 43 5.45 10.21 4.04
CA GLN A 43 5.30 11.21 2.98
C GLN A 43 5.90 12.58 3.36
N ASP A 44 5.89 12.94 4.64
CA ASP A 44 6.59 14.13 5.15
C ASP A 44 8.12 14.05 4.91
N LYS A 45 8.67 12.84 4.68
CA LYS A 45 10.08 12.58 4.27
C LYS A 45 10.22 12.28 2.77
N GLY A 46 9.16 12.39 1.98
CA GLY A 46 9.16 12.08 0.54
C GLY A 46 9.22 10.58 0.21
N ILE A 47 8.85 9.70 1.15
CA ILE A 47 8.83 8.25 0.99
C ILE A 47 7.50 7.81 0.34
N ILE A 48 7.58 6.91 -0.65
CA ILE A 48 6.41 6.25 -1.25
C ILE A 48 5.93 5.13 -0.30
N VAL A 49 4.63 5.04 -0.06
CA VAL A 49 4.02 4.11 0.90
C VAL A 49 3.18 3.05 0.21
N GLY A 50 3.70 1.83 0.24
CA GLY A 50 3.00 0.60 -0.13
C GLY A 50 2.37 -0.07 1.09
N VAL A 51 1.17 -0.63 0.93
CA VAL A 51 0.51 -1.39 2.01
C VAL A 51 0.17 -2.82 1.59
N ASP A 52 0.64 -3.79 2.36
CA ASP A 52 0.16 -5.17 2.28
C ASP A 52 -1.14 -5.30 3.08
N LEU A 53 -2.22 -5.63 2.38
CA LEU A 53 -3.56 -5.74 2.91
C LEU A 53 -4.06 -7.19 3.00
N ALA A 54 -3.19 -8.19 2.87
CA ALA A 54 -3.58 -9.60 2.85
C ALA A 54 -4.39 -10.02 4.08
N HIS A 55 -4.13 -9.44 5.26
CA HIS A 55 -4.90 -9.69 6.48
C HIS A 55 -5.93 -8.60 6.81
N ALA A 56 -6.00 -7.52 6.03
CA ALA A 56 -6.86 -6.37 6.31
C ALA A 56 -8.09 -6.29 5.40
N VAL A 57 -7.95 -6.55 4.10
CA VAL A 57 -9.08 -6.49 3.14
C VAL A 57 -10.11 -7.56 3.50
N GLY A 58 -11.36 -7.14 3.66
CA GLY A 58 -12.46 -7.99 4.12
C GLY A 58 -12.47 -8.27 5.63
N ASN A 59 -11.52 -7.71 6.39
CA ASN A 59 -11.40 -7.89 7.84
C ASN A 59 -11.66 -6.60 8.62
N VAL A 60 -11.05 -5.49 8.20
CA VAL A 60 -11.19 -4.17 8.84
C VAL A 60 -11.57 -3.09 7.81
N PRO A 61 -12.15 -1.95 8.23
CA PRO A 61 -12.39 -0.83 7.33
C PRO A 61 -11.10 -0.30 6.71
N ILE A 62 -11.14 0.02 5.41
CA ILE A 62 -9.99 0.48 4.63
C ILE A 62 -10.41 1.69 3.78
N TYR A 63 -9.62 2.76 3.85
CA TYR A 63 -9.87 4.01 3.12
C TYR A 63 -8.61 4.49 2.38
N LEU A 64 -8.10 3.71 1.42
CA LEU A 64 -6.78 3.91 0.80
C LEU A 64 -6.58 5.32 0.21
N SER A 65 -7.56 5.83 -0.53
CA SER A 65 -7.50 7.17 -1.11
C SER A 65 -7.51 8.25 -0.01
N GLU A 66 -8.36 8.12 1.01
CA GLU A 66 -8.44 9.07 2.13
C GLU A 66 -7.18 9.05 3.01
N TRP A 67 -6.53 7.89 3.12
CA TRP A 67 -5.27 7.73 3.82
C TRP A 67 -4.06 8.14 2.98
N ASN A 68 -4.29 8.53 1.73
CA ASN A 68 -3.27 8.90 0.76
C ASN A 68 -2.20 7.81 0.53
N VAL A 69 -2.58 6.53 0.67
CA VAL A 69 -1.70 5.40 0.37
C VAL A 69 -1.30 5.44 -1.10
N ASP A 70 -0.03 5.20 -1.42
CA ASP A 70 0.50 5.31 -2.78
C ASP A 70 0.14 4.08 -3.63
N PHE A 71 0.30 2.89 -3.06
CA PHE A 71 -0.16 1.64 -3.64
C PHE A 71 -0.47 0.60 -2.56
N ALA A 72 -1.27 -0.41 -2.90
CA ALA A 72 -1.54 -1.52 -2.00
C ALA A 72 -1.78 -2.81 -2.77
N ALA A 73 -1.54 -3.95 -2.13
CA ALA A 73 -1.81 -5.26 -2.70
C ALA A 73 -2.46 -6.20 -1.67
N TRP A 74 -3.29 -7.12 -2.14
CA TRP A 74 -3.92 -8.14 -1.30
C TRP A 74 -4.20 -9.42 -2.07
N CYS A 75 -4.43 -10.49 -1.31
CA CYS A 75 -5.04 -11.71 -1.80
C CYS A 75 -6.55 -11.71 -1.54
N THR A 76 -7.30 -12.55 -2.26
CA THR A 76 -8.73 -12.74 -2.04
C THR A 76 -9.06 -14.07 -1.34
N TYR A 77 -8.09 -14.97 -1.21
CA TYR A 77 -8.32 -16.31 -0.65
C TYR A 77 -8.33 -16.38 0.89
N LYS A 78 -8.16 -15.24 1.57
CA LYS A 78 -8.27 -15.12 3.03
C LYS A 78 -9.68 -14.63 3.41
N TYR A 79 -9.80 -13.44 3.98
CA TYR A 79 -11.07 -12.89 4.48
C TYR A 79 -12.12 -12.61 3.38
N LEU A 80 -11.72 -12.57 2.11
CA LEU A 80 -12.64 -12.47 0.97
C LEU A 80 -13.15 -13.82 0.44
N ASN A 81 -12.72 -14.96 1.02
CA ASN A 81 -13.28 -16.29 0.79
C ASN A 81 -13.27 -16.79 -0.67
N SER A 82 -12.30 -16.39 -1.51
CA SER A 82 -12.26 -16.78 -2.94
C SER A 82 -11.83 -18.23 -3.21
N GLY A 83 -11.46 -19.01 -2.18
CA GLY A 83 -10.79 -20.30 -2.33
C GLY A 83 -9.28 -20.18 -2.59
N ALA A 84 -8.54 -21.26 -2.27
CA ALA A 84 -7.07 -21.28 -2.29
C ALA A 84 -6.49 -20.87 -3.65
N GLY A 85 -5.57 -19.90 -3.65
CA GLY A 85 -4.94 -19.40 -4.88
C GLY A 85 -5.85 -18.54 -5.76
N GLY A 86 -6.98 -18.06 -5.23
CA GLY A 86 -7.84 -17.11 -5.94
C GLY A 86 -7.14 -15.80 -6.31
N ILE A 87 -7.75 -15.05 -7.23
CA ILE A 87 -7.17 -13.84 -7.86
C ILE A 87 -6.67 -12.81 -6.83
N GLY A 88 -5.55 -12.15 -7.11
CA GLY A 88 -5.06 -11.03 -6.29
C GLY A 88 -5.73 -9.70 -6.63
N GLY A 89 -5.50 -8.68 -5.80
CA GLY A 89 -5.88 -7.30 -6.09
C GLY A 89 -4.71 -6.35 -5.89
N ILE A 90 -4.70 -5.27 -6.68
CA ILE A 90 -3.76 -4.15 -6.54
C ILE A 90 -4.53 -2.84 -6.61
N PHE A 91 -4.14 -1.89 -5.77
CA PHE A 91 -4.57 -0.50 -5.80
C PHE A 91 -3.34 0.37 -6.12
N VAL A 92 -3.52 1.34 -7.01
CA VAL A 92 -2.54 2.40 -7.28
C VAL A 92 -3.29 3.72 -7.17
N ASN A 93 -2.75 4.66 -6.41
CA ASN A 93 -3.38 5.95 -6.20
C ASN A 93 -3.49 6.73 -7.52
N GLU A 94 -4.63 7.40 -7.73
CA GLU A 94 -4.94 8.10 -8.99
C GLU A 94 -3.89 9.15 -9.36
N LYS A 95 -3.24 9.77 -8.36
CA LYS A 95 -2.14 10.74 -8.57
C LYS A 95 -0.97 10.20 -9.40
N PHE A 96 -0.80 8.88 -9.47
CA PHE A 96 0.22 8.24 -10.30
C PHE A 96 -0.26 7.92 -11.73
N THR A 97 -1.58 7.89 -11.95
CA THR A 97 -2.20 7.50 -13.23
C THR A 97 -2.84 8.67 -14.00
N GLU A 98 -3.04 9.81 -13.35
CA GLU A 98 -3.57 11.02 -13.97
C GLU A 98 -2.60 11.66 -14.97
N LYS A 99 -3.15 12.47 -15.89
CA LYS A 99 -2.39 13.16 -16.94
C LYS A 99 -1.40 14.14 -16.30
N GLY A 100 -0.10 13.95 -16.52
CA GLY A 100 0.96 14.71 -15.85
C GLY A 100 1.46 14.08 -14.53
N GLY A 101 0.97 12.89 -14.18
CA GLY A 101 1.55 12.03 -13.16
C GLY A 101 2.86 11.38 -13.62
N CYS A 102 3.13 10.15 -13.19
CA CYS A 102 4.34 9.44 -13.61
C CYS A 102 4.15 8.84 -15.02
N GLU A 103 4.58 9.58 -16.05
CA GLU A 103 4.45 9.16 -17.45
C GLU A 103 5.32 7.94 -17.82
N THR A 104 6.23 7.52 -16.93
CA THR A 104 7.29 6.53 -17.20
C THR A 104 7.44 5.49 -16.08
N PHE A 105 6.36 4.82 -15.67
CA PHE A 105 6.54 3.57 -14.93
C PHE A 105 6.96 2.45 -15.89
N PRO A 106 8.09 1.76 -15.64
CA PRO A 106 8.36 0.48 -16.31
C PRO A 106 7.29 -0.51 -15.87
N MET A 107 6.31 -0.73 -16.74
CA MET A 107 5.23 -1.68 -16.54
C MET A 107 5.51 -2.95 -17.33
N LEU A 108 5.19 -4.10 -16.76
CA LEU A 108 5.08 -5.34 -17.50
C LEU A 108 3.78 -5.28 -18.32
N GLN A 109 3.86 -4.70 -19.50
CA GLN A 109 2.69 -4.48 -20.34
C GLN A 109 2.34 -5.72 -21.16
N GLY A 110 1.04 -5.92 -21.34
CA GLY A 110 0.47 -6.88 -22.27
C GLY A 110 -0.86 -6.35 -22.81
N TRP A 111 -1.43 -7.08 -23.76
CA TRP A 111 -2.69 -6.73 -24.46
C TRP A 111 -3.91 -6.42 -23.57
N TRP A 112 -3.93 -6.77 -22.29
CA TRP A 112 -5.03 -6.44 -21.37
C TRP A 112 -4.93 -5.03 -20.76
N GLY A 113 -3.77 -4.36 -20.86
CA GLY A 113 -3.55 -3.00 -20.36
C GLY A 113 -3.79 -1.90 -21.39
N ASN A 114 -4.47 -2.23 -22.49
CA ASN A 114 -4.69 -1.31 -23.60
C ASN A 114 -5.61 -0.16 -23.20
N ASN A 115 -5.22 1.07 -23.54
CA ASN A 115 -6.11 2.21 -23.52
C ASN A 115 -6.81 2.25 -24.89
N LEU A 116 -8.07 1.77 -24.95
CA LEU A 116 -8.92 1.94 -26.14
C LEU A 116 -9.26 3.41 -26.28
N LYS A 117 -8.32 4.19 -26.84
CA LYS A 117 -8.55 5.53 -27.36
C LYS A 117 -8.56 5.46 -28.88
#